data_AF-A0A849PVE2-F1
#
_entry.id   AF-A0A849PVE2-F1
#
_cell.length_a   1.000
_cell.length_b   1.000
_cell.length_c   1.000
_cell.angle_alpha   90.00
_cell.angle_beta   90.00
_cell.angle_gamma   90.00
#
_symmetry.space_group_name_H-M   'P 1'
#
loop_
_entity.id
_entity.type
_entity.pdbx_description
1 polymer ?
#
loop_
_entity_poly.entity_id
_entity_poly.type
_entity_poly.pdbx_seq_one_letter_code
_entity_poly.pdbx_strand_id
1 'polypeptide(L)'
;MNEDLGRILNKGFGTWSHNYGIAVPFFLNMMASLFILMMAVFIIPFIVAATSMSDIGGASSLTTEESMELLMSLFSDNIVLVLVLGLIAFLAISFVQSYFEAGAIGMAQAASASGHTTFDDMFRAGKDNVFSLFFTRIIISLIFLAGIVFIVPGMLVMGDFNSFIDNPENALLTSMLLLFGFLLWGLYVLVIDIIFSIVRFGLVLDRLDPMEALEIGYSFFMNNKLVVFLMYLVVIGMSIAINLVGELISYVEVLANAWIFLSFVLSFAVIQPLVTVWWTRLYMDRTGKELYDISDLLEYP
;
A
#
# COMPACT_ATOMS: atom_id res chain seq x y z
N MET A 1 25.60 17.31 -10.15
CA MET A 1 26.33 16.41 -9.23
C MET A 1 25.26 15.79 -8.35
N ASN A 2 25.11 14.46 -8.35
CA ASN A 2 23.99 13.82 -7.66
C ASN A 2 24.13 13.98 -6.14
N GLU A 3 23.02 14.19 -5.43
CA GLU A 3 23.00 14.28 -3.98
C GLU A 3 23.33 12.91 -3.34
N ASP A 4 24.13 12.94 -2.27
CA ASP A 4 24.29 11.76 -1.41
C ASP A 4 22.98 11.46 -0.67
N LEU A 5 22.75 10.19 -0.31
CA LEU A 5 21.54 9.76 0.38
C LEU A 5 21.24 10.59 1.63
N GLY A 6 22.27 10.91 2.43
CA GLY A 6 22.10 11.76 3.61
C GLY A 6 21.61 13.17 3.29
N ARG A 7 22.02 13.74 2.15
CA ARG A 7 21.55 15.06 1.68
C ARG A 7 20.12 14.97 1.18
N ILE A 8 19.75 13.90 0.47
CA ILE A 8 18.37 13.64 0.04
C ILE A 8 17.43 13.55 1.25
N LEU A 9 17.83 12.79 2.27
CA LEU A 9 17.03 12.61 3.49
C LEU A 9 16.87 13.92 4.27
N ASN A 10 17.99 14.62 4.52
CA ASN A 10 17.98 15.87 5.29
C ASN A 10 17.18 16.98 4.58
N LYS A 11 17.44 17.19 3.28
CA LYS A 11 16.71 18.19 2.51
C LYS A 11 15.25 17.82 2.32
N GLY A 12 14.93 16.55 2.08
CA GLY A 12 13.54 16.13 1.98
C GLY A 12 12.76 16.29 3.28
N PHE A 13 13.42 16.11 4.44
CA PHE A 13 12.82 16.47 5.74
C PHE A 13 12.54 17.96 5.83
N GLY A 14 13.50 18.80 5.43
CA GLY A 14 13.31 20.25 5.35
C GLY A 14 12.18 20.66 4.40
N THR A 15 12.09 20.05 3.23
CA THR A 15 11.00 20.29 2.26
C THR A 15 9.64 19.93 2.88
N TRP A 16 9.52 18.77 3.52
CA TRP A 16 8.28 18.35 4.19
C TRP A 16 7.91 19.25 5.37
N SER A 17 8.86 19.63 6.22
CA SER A 17 8.57 20.43 7.44
C SER A 17 8.08 21.85 7.13
N HIS A 18 8.32 22.36 5.93
CA HIS A 18 7.77 23.64 5.47
C HIS A 18 6.48 23.47 4.65
N ASN A 19 6.07 22.24 4.36
CA ASN A 19 4.95 21.89 3.48
C ASN A 19 4.06 20.79 4.07
N TYR A 20 3.53 21.01 5.28
CA TYR A 20 2.62 20.05 5.94
C TYR A 20 1.37 19.69 5.12
N GLY A 21 1.00 20.53 4.14
CA GLY A 21 -0.09 20.26 3.20
C GLY A 21 0.08 18.97 2.40
N ILE A 22 1.32 18.47 2.22
CA ILE A 22 1.60 17.19 1.56
C ILE A 22 0.96 16.01 2.31
N ALA A 23 0.62 16.17 3.59
CA ALA A 23 -0.12 15.16 4.36
C ALA A 23 -1.60 15.00 3.95
N VAL A 24 -2.22 16.05 3.40
CA VAL A 24 -3.67 16.06 3.10
C VAL A 24 -4.09 14.96 2.13
N PRO A 25 -3.40 14.71 0.99
CA PRO A 25 -3.74 13.60 0.10
C PRO A 25 -3.84 12.25 0.81
N PHE A 26 -2.98 11.97 1.80
CA PHE A 26 -2.99 10.69 2.53
C PHE A 26 -4.20 10.53 3.44
N PHE A 27 -4.61 11.61 4.13
CA PHE A 27 -5.84 11.60 4.92
C PHE A 27 -7.08 11.46 4.05
N LEU A 28 -7.15 12.19 2.93
CA LEU A 28 -8.27 12.08 1.99
C LEU A 28 -8.34 10.69 1.36
N ASN A 29 -7.19 10.11 0.99
CA ASN A 29 -7.09 8.75 0.49
C ASN A 29 -7.63 7.74 1.51
N MET A 30 -7.18 7.84 2.75
CA MET A 30 -7.61 6.96 3.82
C MET A 30 -9.11 7.07 4.05
N MET A 31 -9.65 8.28 4.19
CA MET A 31 -11.08 8.50 4.42
C MET A 31 -11.93 7.96 3.27
N ALA A 32 -11.53 8.23 2.02
CA ALA A 32 -12.26 7.76 0.85
C ALA A 32 -12.17 6.23 0.70
N SER A 33 -11.00 5.64 0.94
CA SER A 33 -10.81 4.18 0.93
C SER A 33 -11.63 3.49 2.01
N LEU A 34 -11.65 4.04 3.24
CA LEU A 34 -12.47 3.53 4.34
C LEU A 34 -13.95 3.63 4.04
N PHE A 35 -14.40 4.74 3.46
CA PHE A 35 -15.79 4.92 3.07
C PHE A 35 -16.22 3.86 2.04
N ILE A 36 -15.42 3.61 1.01
CA ILE A 36 -15.71 2.58 0.00
C ILE A 36 -15.69 1.18 0.64
N LEU A 37 -14.72 0.92 1.52
CA LEU A 37 -14.63 -0.37 2.23
C LEU A 37 -15.86 -0.60 3.12
N MET A 38 -16.28 0.40 3.89
CA MET A 38 -17.50 0.32 4.70
C MET A 38 -18.72 0.02 3.82
N MET A 39 -18.88 0.76 2.72
CA MET A 39 -19.96 0.51 1.77
C MET A 39 -19.93 -0.93 1.24
N ALA A 40 -18.76 -1.46 0.88
CA ALA A 40 -18.62 -2.84 0.43
C ALA A 40 -18.97 -3.86 1.54
N VAL A 41 -18.48 -3.65 2.77
CA VAL A 41 -18.74 -4.54 3.91
C VAL A 41 -20.24 -4.57 4.29
N PHE A 42 -20.99 -3.49 4.09
CA PHE A 42 -22.43 -3.47 4.36
C PHE A 42 -23.28 -3.94 3.18
N ILE A 43 -22.91 -3.56 1.95
CA ILE A 43 -23.69 -3.85 0.75
C ILE A 43 -23.54 -5.32 0.34
N ILE A 44 -22.33 -5.88 0.39
CA ILE A 44 -22.09 -7.25 -0.10
C ILE A 44 -22.94 -8.28 0.68
N PRO A 45 -22.92 -8.30 2.03
CA PRO A 45 -23.76 -9.24 2.78
C PRO A 45 -25.25 -9.02 2.54
N PHE A 46 -25.69 -7.77 2.36
CA PHE A 46 -27.10 -7.48 2.07
C PHE A 46 -27.53 -8.03 0.70
N ILE A 47 -26.70 -7.87 -0.33
CA ILE A 47 -26.97 -8.43 -1.67
C ILE A 47 -27.00 -9.97 -1.60
N VAL A 48 -26.02 -10.57 -0.92
CA VAL A 48 -25.94 -12.04 -0.75
C VAL A 48 -27.14 -12.58 0.04
N ALA A 49 -27.56 -11.89 1.09
CA ALA A 49 -28.76 -12.28 1.85
C ALA A 49 -30.04 -12.10 1.03
N ALA A 50 -30.13 -11.05 0.21
CA ALA A 50 -31.28 -10.81 -0.67
C ALA A 50 -31.45 -11.91 -1.72
N THR A 51 -30.36 -12.48 -2.24
CA THR A 51 -30.42 -13.61 -3.19
C THR A 51 -30.88 -14.92 -2.57
N SER A 52 -30.78 -15.04 -1.24
CA SER A 52 -31.14 -16.24 -0.47
C SER A 52 -32.34 -16.00 0.46
N MET A 53 -33.16 -14.98 0.19
CA MET A 53 -34.30 -14.60 1.02
C MET A 53 -35.35 -15.69 1.25
N SER A 54 -35.39 -16.73 0.40
CA SER A 54 -36.23 -17.91 0.61
C SER A 54 -35.82 -18.74 1.82
N ASP A 55 -34.54 -18.69 2.21
CA ASP A 55 -33.95 -19.55 3.25
C ASP A 55 -33.87 -18.83 4.62
N ILE A 56 -34.12 -17.52 4.65
CA ILE A 56 -33.98 -16.66 5.84
C ILE A 56 -35.29 -16.59 6.68
N GLY A 57 -36.38 -17.20 6.20
CA GLY A 57 -37.73 -17.11 6.79
C GLY A 57 -37.91 -17.61 8.24
N GLY A 58 -36.87 -18.19 8.86
CA GLY A 58 -36.85 -18.67 10.25
C GLY A 58 -35.75 -18.07 11.14
N ALA A 59 -35.05 -17.02 10.69
CA ALA A 59 -33.82 -16.54 11.33
C ALA A 59 -33.98 -15.97 12.76
N SER A 60 -35.21 -15.69 13.21
CA SER A 60 -35.47 -15.06 14.51
C SER A 60 -35.39 -16.02 15.71
N SER A 61 -35.25 -17.33 15.49
CA SER A 61 -35.13 -18.35 16.55
C SER A 61 -33.82 -19.16 16.50
N LEU A 62 -32.86 -18.75 15.65
CA LEU A 62 -31.62 -19.47 15.49
C LEU A 62 -30.69 -19.24 16.69
N THR A 63 -30.06 -20.30 17.15
CA THR A 63 -28.94 -20.26 18.07
C THR A 63 -27.72 -19.62 17.41
N THR A 64 -26.70 -19.24 18.21
CA THR A 64 -25.47 -18.64 17.67
C THR A 64 -24.77 -19.56 16.67
N GLU A 65 -24.75 -20.88 16.91
CA GLU A 65 -24.14 -21.86 15.99
C GLU A 65 -24.91 -21.93 14.67
N GLU A 66 -26.23 -22.05 14.72
CA GLU A 66 -27.08 -22.09 13.52
C GLU A 66 -27.00 -20.79 12.71
N SER A 67 -26.85 -19.63 13.38
CA SER A 67 -26.65 -18.35 12.68
C SER A 67 -25.28 -18.26 11.98
N MET A 68 -24.23 -18.83 12.55
CA MET A 68 -22.90 -18.89 11.92
C MET A 68 -22.88 -19.85 10.74
N GLU A 69 -23.53 -21.01 10.87
CA GLU A 69 -23.65 -21.99 9.80
C GLU A 69 -24.45 -21.43 8.61
N LEU A 70 -25.57 -20.73 8.90
CA LEU A 70 -26.33 -20.02 7.89
C LEU A 70 -25.47 -18.96 7.17
N LEU A 71 -24.71 -18.15 7.91
CA LEU A 71 -23.80 -17.17 7.30
C LEU A 71 -22.75 -17.86 6.41
N MET A 72 -22.11 -18.95 6.88
CA MET A 72 -21.14 -19.67 6.06
C MET A 72 -21.77 -20.22 4.78
N SER A 73 -22.96 -20.83 4.86
CA SER A 73 -23.68 -21.33 3.68
C SER A 73 -23.98 -20.20 2.70
N LEU A 74 -24.51 -19.07 3.18
CA LEU A 74 -24.81 -17.91 2.34
C LEU A 74 -23.58 -17.42 1.57
N PHE A 75 -22.41 -17.39 2.22
CA PHE A 75 -21.16 -17.00 1.57
C PHE A 75 -20.60 -18.08 0.62
N SER A 76 -20.67 -19.36 0.98
CA SER A 76 -20.18 -20.45 0.13
C SER A 76 -21.02 -20.59 -1.14
N ASP A 77 -22.34 -20.48 -1.01
CA ASP A 77 -23.28 -20.64 -2.11
C ASP A 77 -23.20 -19.47 -3.09
N ASN A 78 -22.81 -18.29 -2.59
CA ASN A 78 -22.64 -17.07 -3.38
C ASN A 78 -21.18 -16.68 -3.59
N ILE A 79 -20.23 -17.62 -3.49
CA ILE A 79 -18.79 -17.31 -3.52
C ILE A 79 -18.38 -16.53 -4.78
N VAL A 80 -18.94 -16.87 -5.94
CA VAL A 80 -18.65 -16.16 -7.20
C VAL A 80 -19.13 -14.70 -7.13
N LEU A 81 -20.32 -14.46 -6.60
CA LEU A 81 -20.87 -13.11 -6.44
C LEU A 81 -20.02 -12.28 -5.47
N VAL A 82 -19.63 -12.88 -4.34
CA VAL A 82 -18.76 -12.26 -3.35
C VAL A 82 -17.40 -11.89 -3.97
N LEU A 83 -16.80 -12.78 -4.75
CA LEU A 83 -15.55 -12.52 -5.46
C LEU A 83 -15.68 -11.38 -6.47
N VAL A 84 -16.75 -11.35 -7.26
CA VAL A 84 -17.00 -10.29 -8.25
C VAL A 84 -17.22 -8.93 -7.56
N LEU A 85 -18.06 -8.87 -6.53
CA LEU A 85 -18.30 -7.62 -5.79
C LEU A 85 -17.05 -7.16 -5.03
N GLY A 86 -16.29 -8.10 -4.46
CA GLY A 86 -15.00 -7.84 -3.83
C GLY A 86 -13.99 -7.28 -4.82
N LEU A 87 -13.94 -7.82 -6.05
CA LEU A 87 -13.10 -7.28 -7.12
C LEU A 87 -13.52 -5.86 -7.50
N ILE A 88 -14.82 -5.57 -7.64
CA ILE A 88 -15.32 -4.22 -7.91
C ILE A 88 -14.89 -3.24 -6.81
N ALA A 89 -15.06 -3.62 -5.53
CA ALA A 89 -14.64 -2.80 -4.40
C ALA A 89 -13.12 -2.56 -4.40
N PHE A 90 -12.32 -3.60 -4.67
CA PHE A 90 -10.87 -3.50 -4.81
C PHE A 90 -10.46 -2.52 -5.92
N LEU A 91 -11.10 -2.60 -7.10
CA LEU A 91 -10.83 -1.70 -8.22
C LEU A 91 -11.20 -0.24 -7.88
N ALA A 92 -12.34 -0.03 -7.22
CA ALA A 92 -12.78 1.30 -6.78
C ALA A 92 -11.81 1.93 -5.77
N ILE A 93 -11.36 1.16 -4.77
CA ILE A 93 -10.35 1.59 -3.80
C ILE A 93 -9.03 1.91 -4.52
N SER A 94 -8.58 1.03 -5.41
CA SER A 94 -7.33 1.22 -6.16
C SER A 94 -7.36 2.47 -7.04
N PHE A 95 -8.51 2.80 -7.63
CA PHE A 95 -8.69 4.01 -8.42
C PHE A 95 -8.56 5.28 -7.57
N VAL A 96 -9.24 5.31 -6.41
CA VAL A 96 -9.14 6.42 -5.45
C VAL A 96 -7.73 6.59 -4.92
N GLN A 97 -7.07 5.49 -4.57
CA GLN A 97 -5.68 5.49 -4.13
C GLN A 97 -4.75 6.09 -5.19
N SER A 98 -4.95 5.73 -6.46
CA SER A 98 -4.15 6.25 -7.57
C SER A 98 -4.31 7.76 -7.73
N TYR A 99 -5.52 8.29 -7.57
CA TYR A 99 -5.77 9.73 -7.64
C TYR A 99 -5.00 10.50 -6.55
N PHE A 100 -5.13 10.08 -5.30
CA PHE A 100 -4.50 10.78 -4.18
C PHE A 100 -2.99 10.56 -4.09
N GLU A 101 -2.50 9.37 -4.46
CA GLU A 101 -1.07 9.08 -4.55
C GLU A 101 -0.38 9.94 -5.62
N ALA A 102 -0.99 10.06 -6.80
CA ALA A 102 -0.50 10.98 -7.83
C ALA A 102 -0.53 12.44 -7.35
N GLY A 103 -1.59 12.84 -6.64
CA GLY A 103 -1.68 14.16 -6.02
C GLY A 103 -0.55 14.42 -5.01
N ALA A 104 -0.25 13.44 -4.13
CA ALA A 104 0.84 13.54 -3.17
C ALA A 104 2.22 13.67 -3.84
N ILE A 105 2.46 12.87 -4.89
CA ILE A 105 3.72 12.93 -5.65
C ILE A 105 3.84 14.28 -6.37
N GLY A 106 2.77 14.80 -6.96
CA GLY A 106 2.76 16.12 -7.58
C GLY A 106 3.02 17.26 -6.61
N MET A 107 2.46 17.20 -5.40
CA MET A 107 2.77 18.16 -4.35
C MET A 107 4.24 18.06 -3.90
N ALA A 108 4.75 16.85 -3.74
CA ALA A 108 6.15 16.62 -3.42
C ALA A 108 7.10 17.12 -4.52
N GLN A 109 6.70 17.01 -5.79
CA GLN A 109 7.44 17.55 -6.93
C GLN A 109 7.52 19.07 -6.85
N ALA A 110 6.37 19.74 -6.69
CA ALA A 110 6.31 21.19 -6.57
C ALA A 110 7.17 21.67 -5.39
N ALA A 111 6.98 21.07 -4.21
CA ALA A 111 7.76 21.43 -3.02
C ALA A 111 9.27 21.18 -3.20
N SER A 112 9.66 20.12 -3.92
CA SER A 112 11.07 19.82 -4.19
C SER A 112 11.70 20.75 -5.23
N ALA A 113 10.91 21.29 -6.16
CA ALA A 113 11.38 22.17 -7.24
C ALA A 113 11.33 23.66 -6.88
N SER A 114 10.33 24.10 -6.12
CA SER A 114 10.07 25.53 -5.82
C SER A 114 10.03 25.87 -4.33
N GLY A 115 10.28 24.89 -3.45
CA GLY A 115 10.25 25.06 -1.99
C GLY A 115 8.85 25.10 -1.37
N HIS A 116 7.78 25.19 -2.17
CA HIS A 116 6.40 25.26 -1.70
C HIS A 116 5.43 24.47 -2.58
N THR A 117 4.27 24.09 -2.04
CA THR A 117 3.21 23.41 -2.79
C THR A 117 1.82 23.86 -2.40
N THR A 118 0.87 23.68 -3.31
CA THR A 118 -0.54 24.06 -3.15
C THR A 118 -1.48 22.89 -3.40
N PHE A 119 -2.75 23.06 -3.04
CA PHE A 119 -3.79 22.09 -3.39
C PHE A 119 -4.02 21.98 -4.90
N ASP A 120 -3.75 23.04 -5.67
CA ASP A 120 -3.87 22.96 -7.14
C ASP A 120 -2.89 21.93 -7.72
N ASP A 121 -1.67 21.85 -7.18
CA ASP A 121 -0.69 20.84 -7.57
C ASP A 121 -1.22 19.42 -7.32
N MET A 122 -1.90 19.22 -6.19
CA MET A 122 -2.56 17.94 -5.85
C MET A 122 -3.65 17.59 -6.88
N PHE A 123 -4.58 18.51 -7.14
CA PHE A 123 -5.72 18.26 -8.03
C PHE A 123 -5.27 18.06 -9.47
N ARG A 124 -4.29 18.84 -9.94
CA ARG A 124 -3.72 18.71 -11.28
C ARG A 124 -3.02 17.36 -11.45
N ALA A 125 -2.07 17.03 -10.58
CA ALA A 125 -1.32 15.78 -10.69
C ALA A 125 -2.23 14.55 -10.53
N GLY A 126 -3.21 14.60 -9.62
CA GLY A 126 -4.20 13.55 -9.43
C GLY A 126 -5.03 13.30 -10.69
N LYS A 127 -5.61 14.34 -11.30
CA LYS A 127 -6.41 14.20 -12.53
C LYS A 127 -5.57 13.75 -13.72
N ASP A 128 -4.37 14.29 -13.87
CA ASP A 128 -3.53 14.04 -15.04
C ASP A 128 -3.00 12.59 -15.06
N ASN A 129 -2.82 11.97 -13.89
CA ASN A 129 -2.16 10.66 -13.78
C ASN A 129 -3.02 9.53 -13.20
N VAL A 130 -4.25 9.79 -12.75
CA VAL A 130 -5.08 8.76 -12.06
C VAL A 130 -5.23 7.48 -12.85
N PHE A 131 -5.51 7.56 -14.16
CA PHE A 131 -5.70 6.36 -14.98
C PHE A 131 -4.39 5.62 -15.20
N SER A 132 -3.32 6.32 -15.55
CA SER A 132 -2.00 5.71 -15.77
C SER A 132 -1.49 5.04 -14.49
N LEU A 133 -1.62 5.71 -13.34
CA LEU A 133 -1.20 5.13 -12.07
C LEU A 133 -2.10 3.98 -11.62
N PHE A 134 -3.41 4.05 -11.88
CA PHE A 134 -4.35 2.96 -11.64
C PHE A 134 -3.97 1.71 -12.43
N PHE A 135 -3.79 1.81 -13.76
CA PHE A 135 -3.41 0.66 -14.57
C PHE A 135 -2.04 0.11 -14.19
N THR A 136 -1.09 0.98 -13.87
CA THR A 136 0.23 0.56 -13.38
C THR A 136 0.12 -0.25 -12.09
N ARG A 137 -0.72 0.20 -11.15
CA ARG A 137 -1.01 -0.52 -9.90
C ARG A 137 -1.68 -1.86 -10.17
N ILE A 138 -2.61 -1.94 -11.13
CA ILE A 138 -3.22 -3.22 -11.53
C ILE A 138 -2.16 -4.17 -12.11
N ILE A 139 -1.30 -3.70 -13.02
CA ILE A 139 -0.24 -4.53 -13.60
C ILE A 139 0.71 -5.04 -12.50
N ILE A 140 1.18 -4.18 -11.59
CA ILE A 140 2.04 -4.59 -10.47
C ILE A 140 1.31 -5.57 -9.54
N SER A 141 0.03 -5.36 -9.27
CA SER A 141 -0.78 -6.27 -8.45
C SER A 141 -0.91 -7.66 -9.11
N LEU A 142 -1.05 -7.72 -10.44
CA LEU A 142 -1.06 -8.98 -11.19
C LEU A 142 0.31 -9.67 -11.16
N ILE A 143 1.40 -8.90 -11.20
CA ILE A 143 2.76 -9.45 -11.01
C ILE A 143 2.87 -10.05 -9.60
N PHE A 144 2.46 -9.34 -8.54
CA PHE A 144 2.44 -9.90 -7.19
C PHE A 144 1.60 -11.18 -7.08
N LEU A 145 0.44 -11.21 -7.76
CA LEU A 145 -0.45 -12.37 -7.81
C LEU A 145 0.19 -13.57 -8.51
N ALA A 146 1.02 -13.36 -9.53
CA ALA A 146 1.74 -14.43 -10.22
C ALA A 146 2.62 -15.26 -9.27
N GLY A 147 3.05 -14.69 -8.15
CA GLY A 147 3.79 -15.40 -7.10
C GLY A 147 3.00 -16.48 -6.35
N ILE A 148 1.66 -16.55 -6.51
CA ILE A 148 0.82 -17.63 -5.94
C ILE A 148 1.31 -19.02 -6.36
N VAL A 149 2.01 -19.15 -7.48
CA VAL A 149 2.63 -20.41 -7.93
C VAL A 149 3.51 -21.06 -6.88
N PHE A 150 4.10 -20.29 -5.95
CA PHE A 150 4.91 -20.85 -4.85
C PHE A 150 4.07 -21.56 -3.78
N ILE A 151 2.79 -21.24 -3.66
CA ILE A 151 1.86 -21.85 -2.69
C ILE A 151 1.23 -23.13 -3.25
N VAL A 152 1.10 -23.22 -4.58
CA VAL A 152 0.43 -24.34 -5.28
C VAL A 152 0.96 -25.73 -4.87
N PRO A 153 2.27 -26.00 -4.77
CA PRO A 153 2.77 -27.31 -4.35
C PRO A 153 2.24 -27.72 -2.97
N GLY A 154 2.21 -26.80 -2.01
CA GLY A 154 1.67 -27.06 -0.67
C GLY A 154 0.18 -27.39 -0.70
N MET A 155 -0.60 -26.68 -1.51
CA MET A 155 -2.04 -26.96 -1.68
C MET A 155 -2.32 -28.31 -2.35
N LEU A 156 -1.51 -28.68 -3.35
CA LEU A 156 -1.68 -29.97 -4.03
C LEU A 156 -1.36 -31.16 -3.13
N VAL A 157 -0.35 -31.03 -2.28
CA VAL A 157 -0.01 -32.06 -1.28
C VAL A 157 -1.06 -32.13 -0.16
N MET A 158 -1.71 -31.01 0.14
CA MET A 158 -2.79 -30.95 1.13
C MET A 158 -4.03 -31.76 0.73
N GLY A 159 -4.34 -31.85 -0.57
CA GLY A 159 -5.53 -32.56 -1.01
C GLY A 159 -6.81 -31.94 -0.42
N ASP A 160 -7.52 -32.70 0.41
CA ASP A 160 -8.72 -32.25 1.14
C ASP A 160 -8.34 -31.70 2.53
N PHE A 161 -8.91 -30.54 2.92
CA PHE A 161 -8.73 -29.96 4.26
C PHE A 161 -9.09 -30.94 5.38
N ASN A 162 -10.04 -31.84 5.15
CA ASN A 162 -10.45 -32.86 6.12
C ASN A 162 -9.36 -33.91 6.39
N SER A 163 -8.51 -34.19 5.39
CA SER A 163 -7.45 -35.20 5.51
C SER A 163 -6.35 -34.83 6.53
N PHE A 164 -6.27 -33.56 6.92
CA PHE A 164 -5.37 -33.04 7.94
C PHE A 164 -5.75 -33.48 9.36
N ILE A 165 -7.07 -33.59 9.61
CA ILE A 165 -7.61 -34.06 10.90
C ILE A 165 -7.39 -35.57 11.02
N ASP A 166 -7.51 -36.28 9.90
CA ASP A 166 -7.43 -37.75 9.87
C ASP A 166 -5.99 -38.29 9.87
N ASN A 167 -5.00 -37.52 9.41
CA ASN A 167 -3.59 -37.97 9.30
C ASN A 167 -2.58 -36.94 9.84
N PRO A 168 -2.38 -36.88 11.17
CA PRO A 168 -1.50 -35.89 11.81
C PRO A 168 -0.01 -36.00 11.42
N GLU A 169 0.46 -37.15 10.93
CA GLU A 169 1.85 -37.29 10.46
C GLU A 169 2.09 -36.57 9.12
N ASN A 170 1.11 -36.59 8.21
CA ASN A 170 1.18 -35.85 6.95
C ASN A 170 0.86 -34.35 7.13
N ALA A 171 0.09 -34.01 8.16
CA ALA A 171 -0.23 -32.63 8.52
C ALA A 171 1.03 -31.77 8.74
N LEU A 172 2.08 -32.32 9.38
CA LEU A 172 3.33 -31.61 9.61
C LEU A 172 4.05 -31.28 8.29
N LEU A 173 4.21 -32.26 7.40
CA LEU A 173 4.93 -32.08 6.14
C LEU A 173 4.20 -31.09 5.22
N THR A 174 2.87 -31.21 5.13
CA THR A 174 2.06 -30.31 4.30
C THR A 174 2.03 -28.88 4.85
N SER A 175 1.91 -28.70 6.17
CA SER A 175 1.94 -27.36 6.79
C SER A 175 3.31 -26.69 6.60
N MET A 176 4.40 -27.45 6.66
CA MET A 176 5.75 -26.96 6.34
C MET A 176 5.88 -26.52 4.87
N LEU A 177 5.35 -27.30 3.93
CA LEU A 177 5.39 -26.95 2.50
C LEU A 177 4.56 -25.69 2.20
N LEU A 178 3.37 -25.55 2.80
CA LEU A 178 2.56 -24.33 2.68
C LEU A 178 3.29 -23.12 3.26
N LEU A 179 3.84 -23.24 4.46
CA LEU A 179 4.61 -22.17 5.10
C LEU A 179 5.82 -21.76 4.25
N PHE A 180 6.54 -22.73 3.69
CA PHE A 180 7.64 -22.46 2.76
C PHE A 180 7.16 -21.76 1.49
N GLY A 181 6.02 -22.16 0.94
CA GLY A 181 5.38 -21.50 -0.20
C GLY A 181 5.02 -20.04 0.09
N PHE A 182 4.43 -19.77 1.26
CA PHE A 182 4.14 -18.40 1.72
C PHE A 182 5.41 -17.57 1.93
N LEU A 183 6.48 -18.17 2.48
CA LEU A 183 7.76 -17.49 2.65
C LEU A 183 8.38 -17.11 1.29
N LEU A 184 8.38 -18.03 0.32
CA LEU A 184 8.87 -17.75 -1.04
C LEU A 184 8.02 -16.68 -1.73
N TRP A 185 6.70 -16.74 -1.58
CA TRP A 185 5.80 -15.72 -2.12
C TRP A 185 6.05 -14.34 -1.48
N GLY A 186 6.24 -14.29 -0.16
CA GLY A 186 6.58 -13.06 0.55
C GLY A 186 7.92 -12.48 0.08
N LEU A 187 8.95 -13.31 -0.08
CA LEU A 187 10.24 -12.88 -0.61
C LEU A 187 10.12 -12.39 -2.06
N TYR A 188 9.32 -13.07 -2.88
CA TYR A 188 9.03 -12.67 -4.25
C TYR A 188 8.37 -11.28 -4.29
N VAL A 189 7.30 -11.06 -3.52
CA VAL A 189 6.62 -9.77 -3.44
C VAL A 189 7.57 -8.68 -2.97
N LEU A 190 8.39 -8.95 -1.94
CA LEU A 190 9.39 -8.01 -1.44
C LEU A 190 10.40 -7.59 -2.52
N VAL A 191 10.92 -8.54 -3.30
CA VAL A 191 11.86 -8.25 -4.38
C VAL A 191 11.20 -7.39 -5.46
N ILE A 192 9.99 -7.74 -5.88
CA ILE A 192 9.26 -6.99 -6.90
C ILE A 192 8.90 -5.57 -6.40
N ASP A 193 8.50 -5.43 -5.13
CA ASP A 193 8.19 -4.13 -4.50
C ASP A 193 9.42 -3.22 -4.47
N ILE A 194 10.60 -3.76 -4.12
CA ILE A 194 11.85 -3.00 -4.14
C ILE A 194 12.19 -2.55 -5.57
N ILE A 195 12.09 -3.45 -6.56
CA ILE A 195 12.40 -3.17 -7.97
C ILE A 195 11.48 -2.08 -8.52
N PHE A 196 10.18 -2.15 -8.24
CA PHE A 196 9.18 -1.23 -8.78
C PHE A 196 8.84 -0.06 -7.85
N SER A 197 9.55 0.10 -6.74
CA SER A 197 9.30 1.17 -5.75
C SER A 197 9.29 2.59 -6.34
N ILE A 198 10.08 2.81 -7.39
CA ILE A 198 10.22 4.11 -8.07
C ILE A 198 9.20 4.34 -9.19
N VAL A 199 8.52 3.29 -9.68
CA VAL A 199 7.67 3.34 -10.89
C VAL A 199 6.63 4.43 -10.79
N ARG A 200 5.91 4.51 -9.66
CA ARG A 200 4.89 5.54 -9.42
C ARG A 200 5.44 6.97 -9.47
N PHE A 201 6.68 7.17 -9.04
CA PHE A 201 7.32 8.48 -9.04
C PHE A 201 7.72 8.87 -10.47
N GLY A 202 8.37 7.96 -11.20
CA GLY A 202 8.67 8.19 -12.62
C GLY A 202 7.42 8.45 -13.44
N LEU A 203 6.37 7.67 -13.23
CA LEU A 203 5.08 7.85 -13.91
C LEU A 203 4.54 9.25 -13.76
N VAL A 204 4.43 9.75 -12.52
CA VAL A 204 3.82 11.06 -12.26
C VAL A 204 4.75 12.21 -12.67
N LEU A 205 6.06 12.07 -12.42
CA LEU A 205 7.05 13.13 -12.65
C LEU A 205 7.37 13.33 -14.14
N ASP A 206 7.29 12.26 -14.94
CA ASP A 206 7.54 12.28 -16.39
C ASP A 206 6.27 12.11 -17.23
N ARG A 207 5.09 11.94 -16.59
CA ARG A 207 3.78 11.74 -17.24
C ARG A 207 3.77 10.56 -18.20
N LEU A 208 4.28 9.44 -17.72
CA LEU A 208 4.46 8.23 -18.53
C LEU A 208 3.18 7.41 -18.60
N ASP A 209 3.07 6.65 -19.69
CA ASP A 209 2.10 5.57 -19.78
C ASP A 209 2.48 4.38 -18.88
N PRO A 210 1.53 3.50 -18.49
CA PRO A 210 1.79 2.44 -17.52
C PRO A 210 2.96 1.50 -17.86
N MET A 211 3.09 1.13 -19.13
CA MET A 211 4.16 0.23 -19.57
C MET A 211 5.52 0.94 -19.59
N GLU A 212 5.55 2.19 -20.06
CA GLU A 212 6.76 3.00 -20.06
C GLU A 212 7.25 3.28 -18.63
N ALA A 213 6.33 3.52 -17.70
CA ALA A 213 6.64 3.69 -16.29
C ALA A 213 7.32 2.46 -15.67
N LEU A 214 6.88 1.25 -16.04
CA LEU A 214 7.50 0.00 -15.58
C LEU A 214 8.92 -0.17 -16.15
N GLU A 215 9.10 0.12 -17.43
CA GLU A 215 10.43 0.05 -18.08
C GLU A 215 11.41 1.07 -17.48
N ILE A 216 10.98 2.33 -17.37
CA ILE A 216 11.79 3.40 -16.78
C ILE A 216 12.06 3.11 -15.31
N GLY A 217 11.08 2.64 -14.54
CA GLY A 217 11.28 2.26 -13.15
C GLY A 217 12.27 1.13 -12.97
N TYR A 218 12.20 0.09 -13.82
CA TYR A 218 13.16 -1.01 -13.82
C TYR A 218 14.58 -0.53 -14.18
N SER A 219 14.71 0.28 -15.24
CA SER A 219 15.99 0.87 -15.67
C SER A 219 16.58 1.74 -14.56
N PHE A 220 15.76 2.57 -13.93
CA PHE A 220 16.16 3.40 -12.80
C PHE A 220 16.68 2.56 -11.64
N PHE A 221 15.97 1.49 -11.26
CA PHE A 221 16.42 0.57 -10.22
C PHE A 221 17.77 -0.05 -10.59
N MET A 222 17.92 -0.54 -11.83
CA MET A 222 19.16 -1.18 -12.27
C MET A 222 20.36 -0.24 -12.23
N ASN A 223 20.15 1.06 -12.47
CA ASN A 223 21.18 2.09 -12.40
C ASN A 223 21.46 2.59 -10.97
N ASN A 224 20.52 2.43 -10.04
CA ASN A 224 20.59 3.01 -8.69
C ASN A 224 20.35 2.00 -7.55
N LYS A 225 20.59 0.71 -7.78
CA LYS A 225 20.22 -0.42 -6.89
C LYS A 225 20.53 -0.17 -5.42
N LEU A 226 21.75 0.26 -5.13
CA LEU A 226 22.23 0.45 -3.77
C LEU A 226 21.47 1.59 -3.06
N VAL A 227 21.26 2.73 -3.73
CA VAL A 227 20.55 3.87 -3.13
C VAL A 227 19.08 3.55 -2.91
N VAL A 228 18.43 2.88 -3.87
CA VAL A 228 17.03 2.43 -3.75
C VAL A 228 16.90 1.43 -2.59
N PHE A 229 17.81 0.46 -2.49
CA PHE A 229 17.82 -0.51 -1.39
C PHE A 229 18.04 0.17 -0.03
N LEU A 230 18.98 1.10 0.08
CA LEU A 230 19.23 1.84 1.32
C LEU A 230 18.02 2.71 1.71
N MET A 231 17.36 3.36 0.75
CA MET A 231 16.10 4.07 1.00
C MET A 231 15.04 3.14 1.58
N TYR A 232 14.90 1.93 1.03
CA TYR A 232 13.96 0.94 1.55
C TYR A 232 14.31 0.53 3.00
N LEU A 233 15.60 0.33 3.31
CA LEU A 233 16.05 0.04 4.67
C LEU A 233 15.76 1.19 5.65
N VAL A 234 15.88 2.45 5.22
CA VAL A 234 15.51 3.61 6.05
C VAL A 234 14.02 3.57 6.38
N VAL A 235 13.16 3.28 5.39
CA VAL A 235 11.71 3.17 5.61
C VAL A 235 11.38 2.03 6.57
N ILE A 236 11.96 0.83 6.38
CA ILE A 236 11.81 -0.30 7.31
C ILE A 236 12.29 0.09 8.71
N GLY A 237 13.45 0.75 8.82
CA GLY A 237 14.04 1.17 10.08
C GLY A 237 13.12 2.10 10.87
N MET A 238 12.45 3.05 10.19
CA MET A 238 11.44 3.90 10.82
C MET A 238 10.24 3.09 11.33
N SER A 239 9.74 2.14 10.53
CA SER A 239 8.64 1.27 10.94
C SER A 239 9.01 0.42 12.16
N ILE A 240 10.21 -0.16 12.19
CA ILE A 240 10.70 -0.93 13.35
C ILE A 240 10.81 -0.02 14.58
N ALA A 241 11.39 1.17 14.45
CA ALA A 241 11.57 2.10 15.56
C ALA A 241 10.23 2.46 16.22
N ILE A 242 9.19 2.72 15.43
CA ILE A 242 7.84 3.05 15.95
C ILE A 242 7.22 1.87 16.68
N ASN A 243 7.36 0.66 16.14
CA ASN A 243 6.83 -0.54 16.79
C ASN A 243 7.56 -0.83 18.10
N LEU A 244 8.89 -0.70 18.13
CA LEU A 244 9.70 -0.87 19.35
C LEU A 244 9.31 0.14 20.44
N VAL A 245 9.12 1.41 20.08
CA VAL A 245 8.64 2.42 21.04
C VAL A 245 7.25 2.04 21.56
N GLY A 246 6.37 1.53 20.70
CA GLY A 246 5.05 1.05 21.11
C GLY A 246 5.11 -0.10 22.12
N GLU A 247 5.98 -1.06 21.91
CA GLU A 247 6.20 -2.18 22.82
C GLU A 247 6.78 -1.74 24.17
N LEU A 248 7.67 -0.75 24.17
CA LEU A 248 8.19 -0.18 25.42
C LEU A 248 7.14 0.61 26.20
N ILE A 249 6.16 1.21 25.51
CA ILE A 249 5.11 2.02 26.14
C ILE A 249 3.91 1.14 26.56
N SER A 250 3.74 -0.05 25.98
CA SER A 250 2.57 -0.91 26.22
C SER A 250 2.45 -1.42 27.65
N TYR A 251 3.49 -1.31 28.48
CA TYR A 251 3.45 -1.67 29.90
C TYR A 251 2.55 -0.74 30.73
N VAL A 252 2.17 0.42 30.22
CA VAL A 252 1.26 1.37 30.89
C VAL A 252 0.04 1.61 30.00
N GLU A 253 -1.12 1.09 30.41
CA GLU A 253 -2.35 1.08 29.60
C GLU A 253 -2.75 2.46 29.06
N VAL A 254 -2.68 3.50 29.91
CA VAL A 254 -3.00 4.88 29.49
C VAL A 254 -2.05 5.37 28.40
N LEU A 255 -0.75 5.09 28.52
CA LEU A 255 0.23 5.47 27.52
C LEU A 255 0.12 4.62 26.26
N ALA A 256 -0.24 3.34 26.39
CA ALA A 256 -0.48 2.44 25.27
C ALA A 256 -1.63 2.95 24.39
N ASN A 257 -2.76 3.33 24.99
CA ASN A 257 -3.90 3.90 24.28
C ASN A 257 -3.55 5.22 23.57
N ALA A 258 -2.78 6.09 24.24
CA ALA A 258 -2.28 7.32 23.63
C ALA A 258 -1.31 7.04 22.47
N TRP A 259 -0.47 6.01 22.58
CA TRP A 259 0.48 5.61 21.54
C TRP A 259 -0.21 5.08 20.29
N ILE A 260 -1.32 4.35 20.40
CA ILE A 260 -2.10 3.90 19.24
C ILE A 260 -2.52 5.11 18.38
N PHE A 261 -3.07 6.15 19.01
CA PHE A 261 -3.46 7.36 18.29
C PHE A 261 -2.24 8.11 17.73
N LEU A 262 -1.17 8.24 18.51
CA LEU A 262 0.03 8.96 18.08
C LEU A 262 0.74 8.26 16.92
N SER A 263 0.92 6.94 16.99
CA SER A 263 1.54 6.14 15.93
C SER A 263 0.74 6.18 14.63
N PHE A 264 -0.58 6.21 14.72
CA PHE A 264 -1.46 6.45 13.57
C PHE A 264 -1.20 7.83 12.93
N VAL A 265 -1.20 8.91 13.73
CA VAL A 265 -0.92 10.26 13.24
C VAL A 265 0.48 10.35 12.65
N LEU A 266 1.50 9.79 13.31
CA LEU A 266 2.87 9.75 12.80
C LEU A 266 2.95 9.04 11.44
N SER A 267 2.25 7.93 11.28
CA SER A 267 2.27 7.15 10.04
C SER A 267 1.71 7.93 8.86
N PHE A 268 0.55 8.58 9.01
CA PHE A 268 -0.14 9.28 7.92
C PHE A 268 0.26 10.74 7.75
N ALA A 269 0.58 11.46 8.83
CA ALA A 269 0.92 12.88 8.77
C ALA A 269 2.41 13.16 8.59
N VAL A 270 3.28 12.22 9.01
CA VAL A 270 4.72 12.40 8.99
C VAL A 270 5.39 11.43 8.02
N ILE A 271 5.27 10.12 8.26
CA ILE A 271 6.08 9.12 7.55
C ILE A 271 5.69 9.03 6.08
N GLN A 272 4.42 8.78 5.78
CA GLN A 272 3.98 8.63 4.39
C GLN A 272 4.30 9.89 3.53
N PRO A 273 3.99 11.12 3.98
CA PRO A 273 4.38 12.33 3.26
C PRO A 273 5.88 12.49 3.09
N LEU A 274 6.65 12.27 4.15
CA LEU A 274 8.11 12.40 4.15
C LEU A 274 8.76 11.40 3.21
N VAL A 275 8.31 10.14 3.23
CA VAL A 275 8.78 9.08 2.33
C VAL A 275 8.47 9.45 0.88
N THR A 276 7.27 9.96 0.59
CA THR A 276 6.93 10.44 -0.75
C THR A 276 7.85 11.59 -1.19
N VAL A 277 8.15 12.55 -0.32
CA VAL A 277 9.11 13.62 -0.63
C VAL A 277 10.51 13.05 -0.90
N TRP A 278 11.00 12.12 -0.09
CA TRP A 278 12.33 11.54 -0.28
C TRP A 278 12.45 10.78 -1.60
N TRP A 279 11.46 9.95 -1.94
CA TRP A 279 11.46 9.22 -3.20
C TRP A 279 11.30 10.14 -4.42
N THR A 280 10.43 11.15 -4.34
CA THR A 280 10.30 12.18 -5.37
C THR A 280 11.63 12.89 -5.59
N ARG A 281 12.28 13.35 -4.51
CA ARG A 281 13.58 14.04 -4.59
C ARG A 281 14.67 13.12 -5.14
N LEU A 282 14.72 11.86 -4.69
CA LEU A 282 15.67 10.87 -5.23
C LEU A 282 15.48 10.69 -6.74
N TYR A 283 14.25 10.56 -7.21
CA TYR A 283 13.99 10.42 -8.64
C TYR A 283 14.45 11.66 -9.40
N MET A 284 14.07 12.85 -8.92
CA MET A 284 14.41 14.13 -9.54
C MET A 284 15.93 14.36 -9.60
N ASP A 285 16.66 14.05 -8.52
CA ASP A 285 18.12 14.15 -8.45
C ASP A 285 18.79 13.26 -9.51
N ARG A 286 18.41 11.98 -9.59
CA ARG A 286 19.04 11.01 -10.50
C ARG A 286 18.64 11.21 -11.96
N THR A 287 17.54 11.90 -12.22
CA THR A 287 17.07 12.23 -13.59
C THR A 287 17.46 13.65 -14.02
N GLY A 288 18.15 14.41 -13.17
CA GLY A 288 18.62 15.77 -13.50
C GLY A 288 17.52 16.81 -13.57
N LYS A 289 16.39 16.58 -12.89
CA LYS A 289 15.31 17.58 -12.75
C LYS A 289 15.72 18.68 -11.76
N GLU A 290 15.10 19.84 -11.88
CA GLU A 290 15.38 20.99 -11.00
C GLU A 290 15.03 20.67 -9.55
N LEU A 291 15.99 20.95 -8.65
CA LEU A 291 15.83 20.78 -7.21
C LEU A 291 16.11 22.11 -6.53
N TYR A 292 15.16 22.56 -5.73
CA TYR A 292 15.32 23.70 -4.85
C TYR A 292 16.36 23.40 -3.76
N ASP A 293 17.27 24.34 -3.54
CA ASP A 293 18.20 24.34 -2.41
C ASP A 293 17.95 25.57 -1.52
N ILE A 294 17.58 25.32 -0.25
CA ILE A 294 17.34 26.40 0.73
C ILE A 294 18.64 27.18 0.99
N SER A 295 19.81 26.56 0.84
CA SER A 295 21.09 27.26 0.99
C SER A 295 21.26 28.40 -0.01
N ASP A 296 20.63 28.31 -1.19
CA ASP A 296 20.74 29.35 -2.22
C ASP A 296 20.06 30.66 -1.76
N LEU A 297 19.08 30.59 -0.84
CA LEU A 297 18.51 31.78 -0.21
C LEU A 297 19.39 32.36 0.90
N LEU A 298 20.28 31.56 1.49
CA LEU A 298 21.25 32.00 2.50
C LEU A 298 22.53 32.56 1.87
N GLU A 299 22.71 32.38 0.56
CA GLU A 299 23.82 32.95 -0.22
C GLU A 299 23.56 34.39 -0.71
N TYR A 300 22.34 34.93 -0.51
CA TYR A 300 22.04 36.34 -0.76
C TYR A 300 22.19 37.16 0.54
N PRO A 301 23.21 38.04 0.64
CA PRO A 301 23.44 38.91 1.81
C PRO A 301 22.40 40.03 1.95
#